data_AF-A0A958Z8C3-F1
#
_entry.id   AF-A0A958Z8C3-F1
#
_cell.length_a   1.000
_cell.length_b   1.000
_cell.length_c   1.000
_cell.angle_alpha   90.00
_cell.angle_beta   90.00
_cell.angle_gamma   90.00
#
_symmetry.space_group_name_H-M   'P 1'
#
loop_
_entity.id
_entity.type
_entity.pdbx_description
1 polymer ?
#
loop_
_entity_poly.entity_id
_entity_poly.type
_entity_poly.pdbx_seq_one_letter_code
_entity_poly.pdbx_strand_id
1 'polypeptide(L)'
;MKKIFLSIFVITIFQLSSIAQGIAPYIKVGESTESIQQVAEQVIQALKDHSFTVLGSYNPENKSSLKVIAFTNNKLKSTVVKVTDRGALAAAMRIGLVEKNGKTIISYTNPEYILRAYLRDNYNTYKTTFEQFGNDVKKALENVGSEFSPFGGSVKADELKKYHYKIMMPYFTDPVELNTFNSFDEGLSVIEKNLAAKKGNTLQVYKIVYPEQKVAVFGVGLLNKEEGEPHFLPKIGEEHIAALPYEIILQGKEATMLHGKYRIALFWPDLTMGTFMKIMSTPGDIEDALEALCK
;
A
#
# COMPACT_ATOMS: atom_id res chain seq x y z
N MET A 1 77.30 -12.76 10.81
CA MET A 1 76.07 -13.46 11.24
C MET A 1 74.92 -12.46 11.20
N LYS A 2 73.81 -12.90 10.59
CA LYS A 2 72.41 -12.38 10.50
C LYS A 2 72.05 -11.26 11.50
N LYS A 3 71.22 -10.25 11.20
CA LYS A 3 69.81 -10.37 10.77
C LYS A 3 69.32 -9.02 10.17
N ILE A 4 68.72 -9.04 8.99
CA ILE A 4 67.88 -7.96 8.45
C ILE A 4 66.45 -8.26 8.91
N PHE A 5 65.85 -7.38 9.71
CA PHE A 5 64.45 -7.48 10.09
C PHE A 5 63.58 -6.89 8.98
N LEU A 6 62.88 -7.76 8.24
CA LEU A 6 61.84 -7.38 7.30
C LEU A 6 60.54 -7.18 8.08
N SER A 7 60.12 -5.93 8.27
CA SER A 7 58.86 -5.60 8.93
C SER A 7 57.72 -5.70 7.90
N ILE A 8 56.91 -6.75 7.99
CA ILE A 8 55.73 -6.94 7.14
C ILE A 8 54.60 -6.09 7.71
N PHE A 9 54.21 -5.04 6.98
CA PHE A 9 53.03 -4.23 7.28
C PHE A 9 51.80 -4.94 6.68
N VAL A 10 51.02 -5.61 7.53
CA VAL A 10 49.75 -6.22 7.14
C VAL A 10 48.69 -5.11 7.03
N ILE A 11 48.32 -4.75 5.80
CA ILE A 11 47.19 -3.86 5.54
C ILE A 11 45.92 -4.71 5.62
N THR A 12 45.23 -4.66 6.75
CA THR A 12 43.89 -5.21 6.92
C THR A 12 42.88 -4.32 6.21
N ILE A 13 42.49 -4.70 4.99
CA ILE A 13 41.39 -4.05 4.26
C ILE A 13 40.09 -4.50 4.93
N PHE A 14 39.52 -3.64 5.79
CA PHE A 14 38.15 -3.79 6.25
C PHE A 14 37.20 -3.55 5.07
N GLN A 15 36.75 -4.61 4.42
CA GLN A 15 35.62 -4.57 3.51
C GLN A 15 34.36 -4.35 4.34
N LEU A 16 33.96 -3.09 4.55
CA LEU A 16 32.64 -2.73 5.03
C LEU A 16 31.63 -3.13 3.94
N SER A 17 31.15 -4.37 4.03
CA SER A 17 29.98 -4.79 3.27
C SER A 17 28.78 -4.11 3.91
N SER A 18 28.34 -2.98 3.36
CA SER A 18 27.03 -2.42 3.70
C SER A 18 25.98 -3.42 3.24
N ILE A 19 25.51 -4.29 4.15
CA ILE A 19 24.33 -5.11 3.88
C ILE A 19 23.19 -4.11 3.69
N ALA A 20 22.74 -3.94 2.44
CA ALA A 20 21.58 -3.12 2.15
C ALA A 20 20.40 -3.70 2.93
N GLN A 21 19.93 -2.93 3.92
CA GLN A 21 18.85 -3.36 4.80
C GLN A 21 17.56 -3.48 3.98
N GLY A 22 16.94 -4.66 4.02
CA GLY A 22 15.62 -4.87 3.42
C GLY A 22 14.58 -3.98 4.10
N ILE A 23 13.63 -3.49 3.31
CA ILE A 23 12.52 -2.67 3.78
C ILE A 23 11.27 -3.54 3.75
N ALA A 24 10.52 -3.54 4.85
CA ALA A 24 9.27 -4.27 4.98
C ALA A 24 8.07 -3.43 4.52
N PRO A 25 7.00 -4.06 3.96
CA PRO A 25 5.81 -3.35 3.51
C PRO A 25 4.97 -2.75 4.64
N TYR A 26 5.12 -3.24 5.87
CA TYR A 26 4.32 -2.79 7.01
C TYR A 26 5.17 -2.50 8.24
N ILE A 27 4.64 -1.63 9.09
CA ILE A 27 5.16 -1.32 10.42
C ILE A 27 4.06 -1.63 11.44
N LYS A 28 4.34 -2.50 12.40
CA LYS A 28 3.47 -2.78 13.54
C LYS A 28 3.68 -1.71 14.60
N VAL A 29 2.61 -1.02 14.97
CA VAL A 29 2.64 0.06 15.98
C VAL A 29 2.62 -0.52 17.38
N GLY A 30 1.84 -1.58 17.59
CA GLY A 30 1.70 -2.26 18.88
C GLY A 30 0.42 -3.09 18.97
N GLU A 31 0.04 -3.40 20.20
CA GLU A 31 -1.18 -4.16 20.55
C GLU A 31 -1.94 -3.42 21.66
N SER A 32 -3.27 -3.43 21.60
CA SER A 32 -4.16 -2.92 22.65
C SER A 32 -5.13 -4.02 23.10
N THR A 33 -5.53 -3.99 24.37
CA THR A 33 -6.60 -4.84 24.91
C THR A 33 -7.99 -4.23 24.73
N GLU A 34 -8.07 -3.00 24.21
CA GLU A 34 -9.33 -2.33 23.90
C GLU A 34 -9.96 -2.89 22.62
N SER A 35 -11.26 -2.62 22.46
CA SER A 35 -11.99 -3.03 21.27
C SER A 35 -11.45 -2.32 20.02
N ILE A 36 -11.60 -2.97 18.87
CA ILE A 36 -11.19 -2.40 17.57
C ILE A 36 -11.81 -1.03 17.29
N GLN A 37 -13.02 -0.77 17.79
CA GLN A 37 -13.71 0.51 17.63
C GLN A 37 -13.03 1.61 18.44
N GLN A 38 -12.69 1.34 19.70
CA GLN A 38 -11.97 2.30 20.56
C GLN A 38 -10.58 2.61 20.00
N VAL A 39 -9.86 1.58 19.56
CA VAL A 39 -8.54 1.74 18.93
C VAL A 39 -8.65 2.54 17.62
N ALA A 40 -9.68 2.29 16.81
CA ALA A 40 -9.91 3.07 15.59
C ALA A 40 -10.15 4.56 15.89
N GLU A 41 -10.93 4.87 16.93
CA GLU A 41 -11.18 6.25 17.37
C GLU A 41 -9.88 6.95 17.82
N GLN A 42 -9.06 6.27 18.62
CA GLN A 42 -7.75 6.79 19.07
C GLN A 42 -6.81 7.04 17.88
N VAL A 43 -6.70 6.08 16.96
CA VAL A 43 -5.91 6.22 15.74
C VAL A 43 -6.38 7.41 14.90
N ILE A 44 -7.69 7.52 14.67
CA ILE A 44 -8.27 8.63 13.88
C ILE A 44 -7.98 9.97 14.55
N GLN A 45 -8.10 10.05 15.87
CA GLN A 45 -7.81 11.26 16.61
C GLN A 45 -6.31 11.62 16.52
N ALA A 46 -5.44 10.64 16.73
CA ALA A 46 -3.99 10.84 16.68
C ALA A 46 -3.50 11.33 15.30
N LEU A 47 -4.10 10.80 14.22
CA LEU A 47 -3.90 11.28 12.86
C LEU A 47 -4.36 12.74 12.68
N LYS A 48 -5.55 13.09 13.15
CA LYS A 48 -6.11 14.45 13.05
C LYS A 48 -5.26 15.48 13.79
N ASP A 49 -4.80 15.12 14.99
CA ASP A 49 -3.93 15.99 15.83
C ASP A 49 -2.60 16.31 15.14
N HIS A 50 -2.18 15.48 14.18
CA HIS A 50 -0.97 15.65 13.38
C HIS A 50 -1.26 16.09 11.93
N SER A 51 -2.40 16.74 11.70
CA SER A 51 -2.78 17.31 10.39
C SER A 51 -2.91 16.28 9.25
N PHE A 52 -3.13 15.02 9.58
CA PHE A 52 -3.56 14.02 8.59
C PHE A 52 -5.07 14.10 8.37
N THR A 53 -5.47 13.82 7.13
CA THR A 53 -6.86 13.67 6.72
C THR A 53 -7.19 12.18 6.65
N VAL A 54 -8.17 11.74 7.42
CA VAL A 54 -8.78 10.41 7.25
C VAL A 54 -9.73 10.48 6.05
N LEU A 55 -9.46 9.65 5.06
CA LEU A 55 -10.20 9.61 3.80
C LEU A 55 -11.43 8.69 3.88
N GLY A 56 -11.35 7.67 4.70
CA GLY A 56 -12.43 6.72 4.96
C GLY A 56 -11.92 5.49 5.70
N SER A 57 -12.85 4.63 6.08
CA SER A 57 -12.54 3.36 6.74
C SER A 57 -13.60 2.32 6.43
N TYR A 58 -13.23 1.05 6.48
CA TYR A 58 -14.16 -0.05 6.31
C TYR A 58 -13.65 -1.31 7.01
N ASN A 59 -14.48 -2.36 6.98
CA ASN A 59 -14.20 -3.64 7.59
C ASN A 59 -13.99 -4.66 6.45
N PRO A 60 -12.72 -5.00 6.11
CA PRO A 60 -12.45 -6.03 5.13
C PRO A 60 -13.22 -7.32 5.42
N GLU A 61 -13.63 -8.00 4.37
CA GLU A 61 -14.47 -9.21 4.45
C GLU A 61 -15.84 -9.03 5.14
N ASN A 62 -16.26 -7.81 5.45
CA ASN A 62 -17.35 -7.50 6.39
C ASN A 62 -17.14 -8.12 7.80
N LYS A 63 -15.89 -8.37 8.21
CA LYS A 63 -15.57 -8.88 9.55
C LYS A 63 -15.41 -7.73 10.54
N SER A 64 -16.14 -7.78 11.65
CA SER A 64 -15.99 -6.80 12.73
C SER A 64 -14.61 -6.85 13.39
N SER A 65 -13.90 -7.99 13.30
CA SER A 65 -12.53 -8.17 13.81
C SER A 65 -11.46 -7.52 12.94
N LEU A 66 -11.81 -6.94 11.79
CA LEU A 66 -10.87 -6.29 10.87
C LEU A 66 -11.31 -4.85 10.61
N LYS A 67 -10.34 -3.92 10.58
CA LYS A 67 -10.59 -2.53 10.20
C LYS A 67 -9.44 -1.98 9.38
N VAL A 68 -9.75 -1.32 8.27
CA VAL A 68 -8.79 -0.51 7.52
C VAL A 68 -9.21 0.95 7.61
N ILE A 69 -8.24 1.83 7.84
CA ILE A 69 -8.41 3.29 7.83
C ILE A 69 -7.46 3.86 6.79
N ALA A 70 -7.99 4.46 5.74
CA ALA A 70 -7.23 5.15 4.70
C ALA A 70 -7.02 6.62 5.08
N PHE A 71 -5.79 7.11 4.96
CA PHE A 71 -5.45 8.47 5.37
C PHE A 71 -4.38 9.08 4.45
N THR A 72 -4.22 10.40 4.53
CA THR A 72 -3.25 11.17 3.74
C THR A 72 -2.92 12.51 4.41
N ASN A 73 -2.03 13.30 3.80
CA ASN A 73 -1.92 14.73 4.08
C ASN A 73 -1.78 15.54 2.77
N ASN A 74 -1.95 16.86 2.84
CA ASN A 74 -1.91 17.72 1.65
C ASN A 74 -0.54 17.73 0.96
N LYS A 75 0.55 17.60 1.72
CA LYS A 75 1.91 17.58 1.18
C LYS A 75 2.16 16.33 0.34
N LEU A 76 1.74 15.16 0.81
CA LEU A 76 1.81 13.91 0.06
C LEU A 76 0.98 14.01 -1.23
N LYS A 77 -0.31 14.32 -1.12
CA LYS A 77 -1.22 14.46 -2.29
C LYS A 77 -0.65 15.36 -3.38
N SER A 78 -0.26 16.59 -3.01
CA SER A 78 0.27 17.58 -3.95
C SER A 78 1.64 17.21 -4.54
N THR A 79 2.38 16.33 -3.89
CA THR A 79 3.69 15.87 -4.38
C THR A 79 3.54 14.71 -5.35
N VAL A 80 2.78 13.69 -4.97
CA VAL A 80 2.67 12.45 -5.77
C VAL A 80 1.91 12.66 -7.09
N VAL A 81 0.96 13.60 -7.14
CA VAL A 81 0.24 13.93 -8.38
C VAL A 81 1.14 14.57 -9.45
N LYS A 82 2.33 15.06 -9.08
CA LYS A 82 3.32 15.58 -10.04
C LYS A 82 4.00 14.47 -10.84
N VAL A 83 3.90 13.22 -10.39
CA VAL A 83 4.41 12.05 -11.11
C VAL A 83 3.32 11.58 -12.06
N THR A 84 3.53 11.82 -13.35
CA THR A 84 2.52 11.64 -14.42
C THR A 84 2.07 10.19 -14.55
N ASP A 85 2.98 9.23 -14.42
CA ASP A 85 2.68 7.81 -14.54
C ASP A 85 2.10 7.24 -13.25
N ARG A 86 0.77 7.35 -13.09
CA ARG A 86 -0.02 6.82 -11.97
C ARG A 86 0.50 7.18 -10.57
N GLY A 87 1.24 8.29 -10.43
CA GLY A 87 1.80 8.73 -9.15
C GLY A 87 0.75 8.96 -8.06
N ALA A 88 -0.46 9.38 -8.45
CA ALA A 88 -1.57 9.59 -7.54
C ALA A 88 -2.01 8.32 -6.78
N LEU A 89 -1.69 7.10 -7.25
CA LEU A 89 -1.93 5.85 -6.50
C LEU A 89 -1.18 5.83 -5.14
N ALA A 90 -0.11 6.61 -5.01
CA ALA A 90 0.66 6.75 -3.78
C ALA A 90 0.07 7.79 -2.79
N ALA A 91 -1.07 8.38 -3.11
CA ALA A 91 -1.64 9.49 -2.34
C ALA A 91 -2.31 9.08 -1.03
N ALA A 92 -2.56 7.79 -0.81
CA ALA A 92 -3.16 7.27 0.40
C ALA A 92 -2.26 6.22 1.06
N MET A 93 -2.17 6.27 2.38
CA MET A 93 -1.62 5.22 3.23
C MET A 93 -2.74 4.58 4.04
N ARG A 94 -2.50 3.39 4.58
CA ARG A 94 -3.53 2.64 5.29
C ARG A 94 -3.02 2.17 6.65
N ILE A 95 -3.91 2.24 7.63
CA ILE A 95 -3.76 1.60 8.94
C ILE A 95 -4.64 0.36 8.94
N GLY A 96 -4.09 -0.76 9.40
CA GLY A 96 -4.81 -1.99 9.63
C GLY A 96 -4.93 -2.30 11.11
N LEU A 97 -6.15 -2.60 11.55
CA LEU A 97 -6.47 -3.11 12.87
C LEU A 97 -6.99 -4.55 12.74
N VAL A 98 -6.39 -5.47 13.48
CA VAL A 98 -6.74 -6.90 13.46
C VAL A 98 -6.97 -7.36 14.89
N GLU A 99 -8.17 -7.81 15.20
CA GLU A 99 -8.47 -8.47 16.46
C GLU A 99 -7.99 -9.92 16.44
N LYS A 100 -7.08 -10.27 17.35
CA LYS A 100 -6.52 -11.62 17.47
C LYS A 100 -6.22 -11.91 18.94
N ASN A 101 -6.70 -13.05 19.43
CA ASN A 101 -6.48 -13.50 20.82
C ASN A 101 -6.88 -12.46 21.88
N GLY A 102 -8.00 -11.76 21.68
CA GLY A 102 -8.50 -10.74 22.61
C GLY A 102 -7.70 -9.43 22.62
N LYS A 103 -6.84 -9.21 21.63
CA LYS A 103 -6.09 -7.97 21.43
C LYS A 103 -6.32 -7.41 20.04
N THR A 104 -6.29 -6.09 19.93
CA THR A 104 -6.27 -5.37 18.65
C THR A 104 -4.81 -5.08 18.28
N ILE A 105 -4.33 -5.70 17.20
CA ILE A 105 -3.01 -5.42 16.61
C ILE A 105 -3.15 -4.21 15.69
N ILE A 106 -2.28 -3.21 15.84
CA ILE A 106 -2.25 -2.00 15.03
C ILE A 106 -1.03 -2.01 14.11
N SER A 107 -1.22 -1.76 12.82
CA SER A 107 -0.15 -1.65 11.83
C SER A 107 -0.46 -0.60 10.76
N TYR A 108 0.55 -0.13 10.03
CA TYR A 108 0.36 0.74 8.87
C TYR A 108 1.26 0.34 7.68
N THR A 109 0.84 0.70 6.47
CA THR A 109 1.66 0.56 5.26
C THR A 109 2.91 1.44 5.36
N ASN A 110 4.10 0.84 5.29
CA ASN A 110 5.37 1.55 5.38
C ASN A 110 5.52 2.54 4.21
N PRO A 111 5.52 3.87 4.47
CA PRO A 111 5.62 4.86 3.40
C PRO A 111 6.90 4.71 2.59
N GLU A 112 8.01 4.35 3.23
CA GLU A 112 9.28 4.15 2.54
C GLU A 112 9.21 3.03 1.49
N TYR A 113 8.54 1.93 1.83
CA TYR A 113 8.37 0.79 0.94
C TYR A 113 7.46 1.13 -0.25
N ILE A 114 6.24 1.62 0.07
CA ILE A 114 5.20 1.86 -0.93
C ILE A 114 5.59 3.00 -1.89
N LEU A 115 6.14 4.09 -1.37
CA LEU A 115 6.50 5.25 -2.19
C LEU A 115 7.66 4.93 -3.13
N ARG A 116 8.63 4.11 -2.72
CA ARG A 116 9.69 3.62 -3.62
C ARG A 116 9.13 2.76 -4.75
N ALA A 117 8.21 1.86 -4.43
CA ALA A 117 7.62 0.96 -5.42
C ALA A 117 6.72 1.71 -6.42
N TYR A 118 5.92 2.67 -5.94
CA TYR A 118 4.94 3.36 -6.77
C TYR A 118 5.53 4.53 -7.56
N LEU A 119 6.47 5.28 -6.97
CA LEU A 119 7.05 6.47 -7.61
C LEU A 119 8.35 6.15 -8.36
N ARG A 120 8.95 4.98 -8.09
CA ARG A 120 10.11 4.44 -8.80
C ARG A 120 11.25 5.45 -8.81
N ASP A 121 11.81 5.78 -9.97
CA ASP A 121 12.90 6.76 -10.07
C ASP A 121 12.50 8.16 -9.55
N ASN A 122 11.21 8.53 -9.55
CA ASN A 122 10.72 9.81 -9.02
C ASN A 122 10.71 9.87 -7.49
N TYR A 123 10.87 8.75 -6.78
CA TYR A 123 10.97 8.75 -5.32
C TYR A 123 12.13 9.65 -4.87
N ASN A 124 13.30 9.53 -5.52
CA ASN A 124 14.50 10.28 -5.16
C ASN A 124 14.35 11.79 -5.36
N THR A 125 13.55 12.21 -6.34
CA THR A 125 13.26 13.63 -6.61
C THR A 125 12.58 14.32 -5.43
N TYR A 126 11.75 13.60 -4.67
CA TYR A 126 10.97 14.14 -3.57
C TYR A 126 11.27 13.46 -2.23
N LYS A 127 12.42 12.78 -2.13
CA LYS A 127 12.81 11.92 -1.00
C LYS A 127 12.61 12.57 0.37
N THR A 128 13.10 13.79 0.56
CA THR A 128 12.95 14.53 1.83
C THR A 128 11.49 14.73 2.24
N THR A 129 10.59 14.93 1.27
CA THR A 129 9.15 15.04 1.55
C THR A 129 8.57 13.72 2.04
N PHE A 130 9.02 12.59 1.47
CA PHE A 130 8.55 11.25 1.82
C PHE A 130 9.12 10.75 3.14
N GLU A 131 10.39 11.02 3.42
CA GLU A 131 11.00 10.76 4.73
C GLU A 131 10.30 11.55 5.83
N GLN A 132 10.02 12.84 5.60
CA GLN A 132 9.25 13.64 6.55
C GLN A 132 7.85 13.07 6.76
N PHE A 133 7.14 12.71 5.68
CA PHE A 133 5.83 12.08 5.79
C PHE A 133 5.88 10.80 6.65
N GLY A 134 6.86 9.93 6.44
CA GLY A 134 7.03 8.72 7.24
C GLY A 134 7.29 9.01 8.72
N ASN A 135 8.15 10.00 9.02
CA ASN A 135 8.41 10.46 10.38
C ASN A 135 7.16 11.03 11.05
N ASP A 136 6.36 11.81 10.30
CA ASP A 136 5.11 12.39 10.80
C ASP A 136 4.08 11.30 11.11
N VAL A 137 3.98 10.24 10.28
CA VAL A 137 3.11 9.09 10.55
C VAL A 137 3.52 8.37 11.81
N LYS A 138 4.82 8.09 11.97
CA LYS A 138 5.35 7.46 13.19
C LYS A 138 4.99 8.30 14.41
N LYS A 139 5.34 9.60 14.38
CA LYS A 139 5.07 10.55 15.48
C LYS A 139 3.60 10.61 15.84
N ALA A 140 2.71 10.65 14.84
CA ALA A 140 1.28 10.66 15.08
C ALA A 140 0.79 9.44 15.87
N LEU A 141 1.42 8.29 15.68
CA LEU A 141 0.98 7.02 16.27
C LEU A 141 1.74 6.64 17.56
N GLU A 142 2.68 7.46 18.04
CA GLU A 142 3.45 7.18 19.27
C GLU A 142 2.57 7.09 20.52
N ASN A 143 1.43 7.79 20.52
CA ASN A 143 0.44 7.70 21.61
C ASN A 143 -0.49 6.48 21.49
N VAL A 144 -0.47 5.78 20.36
CA VAL A 144 -1.27 4.55 20.12
C VAL A 144 -0.44 3.30 20.42
N GLY A 145 0.87 3.34 20.18
CA GLY A 145 1.78 2.26 20.52
C GLY A 145 3.23 2.65 20.34
N SER A 146 4.14 1.82 20.85
CA SER A 146 5.57 2.12 20.96
C SER A 146 6.49 1.11 20.26
N GLU A 147 5.94 0.07 19.61
CA GLU A 147 6.72 -1.03 19.05
C GLU A 147 7.43 -0.65 17.75
N PHE A 148 6.68 -0.10 16.79
CA PHE A 148 7.16 0.31 15.46
C PHE A 148 8.09 -0.71 14.77
N SER A 149 7.71 -1.99 14.78
CA SER A 149 8.51 -3.08 14.24
C SER A 149 8.15 -3.39 12.78
N PRO A 150 9.12 -3.59 11.87
CA PRO A 150 8.84 -3.96 10.49
C PRO A 150 8.36 -5.40 10.38
N PHE A 151 7.39 -5.68 9.51
CA PHE A 151 6.90 -7.05 9.25
C PHE A 151 6.30 -7.22 7.84
N GLY A 152 6.01 -8.48 7.49
CA GLY A 152 5.42 -8.86 6.21
C GLY A 152 6.44 -9.06 5.09
N GLY A 153 7.67 -9.48 5.44
CA GLY A 153 8.77 -9.70 4.52
C GLY A 153 9.65 -8.47 4.29
N SER A 154 10.60 -8.58 3.36
CA SER A 154 11.47 -7.45 3.03
C SER A 154 12.01 -7.48 1.60
N VAL A 155 12.18 -6.29 1.02
CA VAL A 155 12.78 -6.09 -0.31
C VAL A 155 13.86 -5.01 -0.18
N LYS A 156 14.98 -5.13 -0.92
CA LYS A 156 16.02 -4.09 -0.87
C LYS A 156 15.49 -2.77 -1.40
N ALA A 157 15.95 -1.67 -0.79
CA ALA A 157 15.51 -0.31 -1.12
C ALA A 157 15.68 0.07 -2.60
N ASP A 158 16.74 -0.42 -3.24
CA ASP A 158 17.08 -0.19 -4.65
C ASP A 158 16.38 -1.15 -5.62
N GLU A 159 15.86 -2.26 -5.12
CA GLU A 159 15.04 -3.22 -5.88
C GLU A 159 13.58 -2.76 -5.97
N LEU A 160 13.07 -2.02 -4.99
CA LEU A 160 11.67 -1.56 -4.97
C LEU A 160 11.28 -0.72 -6.19
N LYS A 161 12.16 0.15 -6.69
CA LYS A 161 11.86 0.98 -7.87
C LYS A 161 11.65 0.19 -9.16
N LYS A 162 12.15 -1.05 -9.19
CA LYS A 162 12.05 -2.02 -10.29
C LYS A 162 11.43 -3.32 -9.78
N TYR A 163 10.55 -3.23 -8.78
CA TYR A 163 9.98 -4.39 -8.14
C TYR A 163 9.37 -5.32 -9.19
N HIS A 164 9.74 -6.59 -9.12
CA HIS A 164 9.29 -7.62 -10.03
C HIS A 164 9.34 -8.95 -9.29
N TYR A 165 8.17 -9.56 -9.12
CA TYR A 165 8.03 -10.72 -8.26
C TYR A 165 8.79 -11.94 -8.79
N LYS A 166 8.49 -12.38 -10.01
CA LYS A 166 9.17 -13.49 -10.73
C LYS A 166 9.08 -13.29 -12.23
N ILE A 167 9.92 -13.98 -12.99
CA ILE A 167 9.89 -13.99 -14.47
C ILE A 167 8.45 -14.25 -14.97
N MET A 168 8.03 -13.53 -16.01
CA MET A 168 6.66 -13.52 -16.58
C MET A 168 5.58 -12.85 -15.71
N MET A 169 5.96 -12.18 -14.62
CA MET A 169 5.02 -11.37 -13.83
C MET A 169 5.02 -9.91 -14.31
N PRO A 170 3.91 -9.19 -14.13
CA PRO A 170 3.82 -7.78 -14.47
C PRO A 170 4.70 -6.88 -13.59
N TYR A 171 5.11 -5.75 -14.15
CA TYR A 171 5.71 -4.60 -13.46
C TYR A 171 4.65 -3.55 -13.11
N PHE A 172 5.02 -2.52 -12.35
CA PHE A 172 4.19 -1.33 -12.16
C PHE A 172 3.80 -0.65 -13.49
N THR A 173 4.66 -0.77 -14.50
CA THR A 173 4.47 -0.22 -15.84
C THR A 173 3.53 -1.02 -16.72
N ASP A 174 3.02 -2.15 -16.23
CA ASP A 174 2.06 -3.00 -16.93
C ASP A 174 0.70 -2.89 -16.21
N PRO A 175 0.05 -1.70 -16.23
CA PRO A 175 -1.28 -1.56 -15.68
C PRO A 175 -2.28 -2.37 -16.50
N VAL A 176 -3.44 -2.64 -15.90
CA VAL A 176 -4.62 -3.14 -16.61
C VAL A 176 -5.49 -1.94 -16.95
N GLU A 177 -5.88 -1.82 -18.23
CA GLU A 177 -6.91 -0.87 -18.66
C GLU A 177 -8.29 -1.42 -18.30
N LEU A 178 -9.07 -0.63 -17.58
CA LEU A 178 -10.42 -1.00 -17.15
C LEU A 178 -11.48 -0.45 -18.10
N ASN A 179 -11.29 0.80 -18.56
CA ASN A 179 -12.11 1.42 -19.59
C ASN A 179 -11.42 2.70 -20.11
N THR A 180 -11.79 3.10 -21.33
CA THR A 180 -11.49 4.42 -21.87
C THR A 180 -12.78 5.18 -22.13
N PHE A 181 -12.97 6.30 -21.43
CA PHE A 181 -14.16 7.15 -21.51
C PHE A 181 -14.03 8.23 -22.60
N ASN A 182 -15.12 8.94 -22.92
CA ASN A 182 -15.07 10.10 -23.83
C ASN A 182 -14.42 11.31 -23.15
N SER A 183 -14.53 11.43 -21.82
CA SER A 183 -13.95 12.52 -21.03
C SER A 183 -13.68 12.12 -19.57
N PHE A 184 -12.88 12.94 -18.87
CA PHE A 184 -12.65 12.79 -17.43
C PHE A 184 -13.94 12.86 -16.62
N ASP A 185 -14.79 13.85 -16.92
CA ASP A 185 -16.02 14.08 -16.16
C ASP A 185 -17.02 12.92 -16.36
N GLU A 186 -17.07 12.34 -17.56
CA GLU A 186 -17.85 11.12 -17.80
C GLU A 186 -17.31 9.95 -17.00
N GLY A 187 -16.01 9.67 -17.07
CA GLY A 187 -15.40 8.55 -16.32
C GLY A 187 -15.61 8.69 -14.82
N LEU A 188 -15.41 9.91 -14.30
CA LEU A 188 -15.66 10.24 -12.90
C LEU A 188 -17.12 9.97 -12.51
N SER A 189 -18.07 10.44 -13.32
CA SER A 189 -19.51 10.26 -13.09
C SER A 189 -19.94 8.77 -13.14
N VAL A 190 -19.45 8.01 -14.13
CA VAL A 190 -19.77 6.57 -14.26
C VAL A 190 -19.26 5.78 -13.06
N ILE A 191 -17.98 5.97 -12.70
CA ILE A 191 -17.36 5.26 -11.58
C ILE A 191 -18.08 5.59 -10.27
N GLU A 192 -18.36 6.87 -10.01
CA GLU A 192 -19.08 7.30 -8.80
C GLU A 192 -20.50 6.72 -8.72
N LYS A 193 -21.23 6.73 -9.83
CA LYS A 193 -22.57 6.15 -9.91
C LYS A 193 -22.56 4.66 -9.61
N ASN A 194 -21.64 3.91 -10.21
CA ASN A 194 -21.54 2.46 -10.03
C ASN A 194 -21.08 2.08 -8.61
N LEU A 195 -20.17 2.84 -8.02
CA LEU A 195 -19.77 2.70 -6.61
C LEU A 195 -20.92 3.01 -5.66
N ALA A 196 -21.70 4.07 -5.91
CA ALA A 196 -22.89 4.39 -5.11
C ALA A 196 -23.96 3.28 -5.20
N ALA A 197 -24.08 2.63 -6.36
CA ALA A 197 -24.94 1.47 -6.58
C ALA A 197 -24.37 0.16 -6.00
N LYS A 198 -23.15 0.17 -5.44
CA LYS A 198 -22.45 -1.02 -4.90
C LYS A 198 -22.36 -2.17 -5.91
N LYS A 199 -22.18 -1.84 -7.19
CA LYS A 199 -22.10 -2.82 -8.29
C LYS A 199 -21.00 -3.85 -7.98
N GLY A 200 -21.30 -5.14 -8.14
CA GLY A 200 -20.35 -6.22 -7.84
C GLY A 200 -20.05 -6.44 -6.35
N ASN A 201 -20.94 -6.00 -5.44
CA ASN A 201 -20.69 -6.00 -3.99
C ASN A 201 -19.42 -5.22 -3.61
N THR A 202 -19.21 -4.07 -4.25
CA THR A 202 -18.09 -3.19 -3.96
C THR A 202 -18.48 -2.09 -2.98
N LEU A 203 -17.46 -1.48 -2.37
CA LEU A 203 -17.62 -0.36 -1.45
C LEU A 203 -16.58 0.72 -1.77
N GLN A 204 -17.03 1.96 -1.98
CA GLN A 204 -16.11 3.10 -2.01
C GLN A 204 -15.57 3.36 -0.59
N VAL A 205 -14.30 3.05 -0.36
CA VAL A 205 -13.61 3.32 0.90
C VAL A 205 -13.09 4.75 0.92
N TYR A 206 -12.51 5.22 -0.19
CA TYR A 206 -12.08 6.60 -0.32
C TYR A 206 -12.10 7.07 -1.78
N LYS A 207 -12.08 8.39 -1.96
CA LYS A 207 -11.92 9.06 -3.24
C LYS A 207 -10.99 10.25 -3.09
N ILE A 208 -10.04 10.40 -4.01
CA ILE A 208 -9.17 11.57 -4.13
C ILE A 208 -9.31 12.10 -5.56
N VAL A 209 -9.63 13.38 -5.71
CA VAL A 209 -9.80 14.03 -7.01
C VAL A 209 -8.83 15.20 -7.13
N TYR A 210 -8.17 15.30 -8.28
CA TYR A 210 -7.27 16.37 -8.70
C TYR A 210 -7.85 17.00 -9.98
N PRO A 211 -8.77 17.97 -9.86
CA PRO A 211 -9.51 18.50 -11.01
C PRO A 211 -8.60 19.13 -12.07
N GLU A 212 -7.59 19.88 -11.64
CA GLU A 212 -6.63 20.55 -12.54
C GLU A 212 -5.82 19.54 -13.37
N GLN A 213 -5.41 18.43 -12.75
CA GLN A 213 -4.64 17.38 -13.41
C GLN A 213 -5.53 16.37 -14.13
N LYS A 214 -6.86 16.46 -13.97
CA LYS A 214 -7.84 15.47 -14.44
C LYS A 214 -7.46 14.06 -13.99
N VAL A 215 -7.17 13.92 -12.69
CA VAL A 215 -6.85 12.64 -12.06
C VAL A 215 -7.83 12.35 -10.92
N ALA A 216 -8.34 11.13 -10.84
CA ALA A 216 -9.10 10.65 -9.70
C ALA A 216 -8.60 9.27 -9.27
N VAL A 217 -8.57 9.00 -7.97
CA VAL A 217 -8.24 7.69 -7.38
C VAL A 217 -9.37 7.26 -6.47
N PHE A 218 -9.82 6.03 -6.63
CA PHE A 218 -10.88 5.43 -5.83
C PHE A 218 -10.33 4.19 -5.12
N GLY A 219 -10.39 4.19 -3.79
CA GLY A 219 -10.16 2.99 -3.00
C GLY A 219 -11.45 2.18 -2.93
N VAL A 220 -11.42 0.94 -3.43
CA VAL A 220 -12.58 0.06 -3.56
C VAL A 220 -12.39 -1.20 -2.73
N GLY A 221 -13.26 -1.39 -1.74
CA GLY A 221 -13.38 -2.65 -1.01
C GLY A 221 -14.14 -3.67 -1.85
N LEU A 222 -13.65 -4.91 -1.89
CA LEU A 222 -14.21 -6.00 -2.70
C LEU A 222 -14.91 -7.00 -1.78
N LEU A 223 -16.21 -6.86 -1.58
CA LEU A 223 -16.94 -7.59 -0.52
C LEU A 223 -17.70 -8.82 -1.04
N ASN A 224 -17.52 -9.19 -2.32
CA ASN A 224 -18.05 -10.43 -2.86
C ASN A 224 -17.43 -11.64 -2.12
N LYS A 225 -18.26 -12.58 -1.66
CA LYS A 225 -17.82 -13.74 -0.88
C LYS A 225 -17.00 -14.74 -1.68
N GLU A 226 -17.23 -14.84 -2.98
CA GLU A 226 -16.64 -15.86 -3.86
C GLU A 226 -15.40 -15.35 -4.59
N GLU A 227 -15.36 -14.04 -4.88
CA GLU A 227 -14.37 -13.42 -5.77
C GLU A 227 -13.60 -12.27 -5.10
N GLY A 228 -14.07 -11.78 -3.95
CA GLY A 228 -13.52 -10.61 -3.25
C GLY A 228 -12.60 -10.94 -2.07
N GLU A 229 -12.41 -9.96 -1.21
CA GLU A 229 -11.60 -10.04 0.01
C GLU A 229 -11.93 -11.27 0.90
N PRO A 230 -13.22 -11.61 1.15
CA PRO A 230 -13.56 -12.82 1.91
C PRO A 230 -12.98 -14.12 1.32
N HIS A 231 -12.72 -14.16 0.02
CA HIS A 231 -12.21 -15.35 -0.66
C HIS A 231 -10.69 -15.49 -0.53
N PHE A 232 -9.94 -14.40 -0.77
CA PHE A 232 -8.49 -14.48 -0.89
C PHE A 232 -7.75 -14.14 0.42
N LEU A 233 -8.27 -13.25 1.27
CA LEU A 233 -7.56 -12.85 2.50
C LEU A 233 -7.29 -14.03 3.45
N PRO A 234 -8.25 -14.95 3.73
CA PRO A 234 -7.97 -16.11 4.58
C PRO A 234 -6.88 -17.04 4.03
N LYS A 235 -6.58 -16.96 2.73
CA LYS A 235 -5.56 -17.80 2.07
C LYS A 235 -4.17 -17.17 2.07
N ILE A 236 -4.08 -15.83 2.08
CA ILE A 236 -2.80 -15.10 1.98
C ILE A 236 -2.39 -14.38 3.28
N GLY A 237 -3.30 -14.24 4.25
CA GLY A 237 -3.00 -13.70 5.58
C GLY A 237 -3.77 -12.41 5.87
N GLU A 238 -4.61 -12.44 6.92
CA GLU A 238 -5.38 -11.30 7.42
C GLU A 238 -4.52 -10.31 8.22
N GLU A 239 -3.29 -10.69 8.59
CA GLU A 239 -2.33 -9.79 9.25
C GLU A 239 -1.89 -8.61 8.36
N HIS A 240 -2.08 -8.72 7.04
CA HIS A 240 -1.68 -7.73 6.04
C HIS A 240 -2.86 -6.89 5.53
N ILE A 241 -3.98 -6.78 6.26
CA ILE A 241 -5.19 -6.07 5.78
C ILE A 241 -4.97 -4.59 5.45
N ALA A 242 -3.91 -3.95 5.96
CA ALA A 242 -3.49 -2.62 5.50
C ALA A 242 -3.07 -2.60 4.00
N ALA A 243 -2.97 -3.76 3.34
CA ALA A 243 -2.85 -3.88 1.90
C ALA A 243 -4.06 -3.36 1.14
N LEU A 244 -5.22 -3.30 1.79
CA LEU A 244 -6.48 -2.95 1.17
C LEU A 244 -6.82 -1.48 1.40
N PRO A 245 -7.76 -0.88 0.63
CA PRO A 245 -8.48 -1.45 -0.52
C PRO A 245 -7.63 -1.58 -1.80
N TYR A 246 -8.24 -2.08 -2.88
CA TYR A 246 -7.70 -1.96 -4.24
C TYR A 246 -8.05 -0.61 -4.85
N GLU A 247 -7.33 -0.20 -5.90
CA GLU A 247 -7.44 1.13 -6.47
C GLU A 247 -7.79 1.13 -7.95
N ILE A 248 -8.76 1.98 -8.31
CA ILE A 248 -8.93 2.50 -9.67
C ILE A 248 -8.27 3.87 -9.73
N ILE A 249 -7.50 4.13 -10.79
CA ILE A 249 -7.02 5.48 -11.13
C ILE A 249 -7.54 5.88 -12.50
N LEU A 250 -8.26 7.00 -12.55
CA LEU A 250 -8.71 7.67 -13.77
C LEU A 250 -7.76 8.82 -14.07
N GLN A 251 -7.09 8.78 -15.23
CA GLN A 251 -6.23 9.87 -15.72
C GLN A 251 -6.70 10.34 -17.09
N GLY A 252 -7.16 11.58 -17.18
CA GLY A 252 -7.78 12.09 -18.40
C GLY A 252 -9.01 11.27 -18.74
N LYS A 253 -8.89 10.35 -19.70
CA LYS A 253 -9.99 9.48 -20.15
C LYS A 253 -9.84 8.02 -19.76
N GLU A 254 -8.65 7.63 -19.28
CA GLU A 254 -8.29 6.23 -19.09
C GLU A 254 -8.43 5.85 -17.63
N ALA A 255 -9.27 4.87 -17.33
CA ALA A 255 -9.32 4.21 -16.04
C ALA A 255 -8.44 2.97 -16.07
N THR A 256 -7.52 2.87 -15.12
CA THR A 256 -6.59 1.75 -14.99
C THR A 256 -6.49 1.28 -13.55
N MET A 257 -5.93 0.09 -13.36
CA MET A 257 -5.48 -0.43 -12.06
C MET A 257 -4.08 -1.01 -12.18
N LEU A 258 -3.38 -1.15 -11.04
CA LEU A 258 -2.19 -2.00 -11.01
C LEU A 258 -2.61 -3.45 -11.25
N HIS A 259 -1.89 -4.16 -12.10
CA HIS A 259 -2.18 -5.56 -12.35
C HIS A 259 -2.20 -6.35 -11.03
N GLY A 260 -3.27 -7.11 -10.79
CA GLY A 260 -3.49 -7.84 -9.54
C GLY A 260 -2.30 -8.69 -9.09
N LYS A 261 -1.57 -9.34 -10.01
CA LYS A 261 -0.37 -10.13 -9.69
C LYS A 261 0.75 -9.27 -9.11
N TYR A 262 1.01 -8.10 -9.70
CA TYR A 262 1.98 -7.13 -9.18
C TYR A 262 1.54 -6.61 -7.81
N ARG A 263 0.27 -6.19 -7.69
CA ARG A 263 -0.28 -5.58 -6.48
C ARG A 263 -0.26 -6.53 -5.29
N ILE A 264 -0.64 -7.79 -5.49
CA ILE A 264 -0.60 -8.82 -4.44
C ILE A 264 0.84 -9.11 -4.04
N ALA A 265 1.72 -9.39 -5.00
CA ALA A 265 3.10 -9.75 -4.68
C ALA A 265 3.85 -8.61 -3.99
N LEU A 266 3.57 -7.35 -4.31
CA LEU A 266 4.22 -6.21 -3.67
C LEU A 266 3.84 -6.09 -2.18
N PHE A 267 2.60 -6.41 -1.83
CA PHE A 267 2.08 -6.30 -0.46
C PHE A 267 2.25 -7.58 0.37
N TRP A 268 2.53 -8.71 -0.30
CA TRP A 268 2.97 -9.95 0.34
C TRP A 268 4.31 -10.41 -0.29
N PRO A 269 5.45 -9.73 -0.03
CA PRO A 269 6.72 -10.09 -0.65
C PRO A 269 7.22 -11.48 -0.25
N ASP A 270 6.81 -12.00 0.91
CA ASP A 270 7.11 -13.37 1.36
C ASP A 270 6.17 -14.43 0.74
N LEU A 271 5.22 -14.02 -0.11
CA LEU A 271 4.27 -14.94 -0.73
C LEU A 271 5.03 -15.98 -1.54
N THR A 272 4.82 -17.25 -1.21
CA THR A 272 5.37 -18.36 -1.97
C THR A 272 4.53 -18.61 -3.22
N MET A 273 5.13 -19.25 -4.24
CA MET A 273 4.34 -19.68 -5.40
C MET A 273 3.24 -20.67 -5.02
N GLY A 274 3.46 -21.51 -4.01
CA GLY A 274 2.43 -22.42 -3.49
C GLY A 274 1.23 -21.67 -2.92
N THR A 275 1.46 -20.57 -2.20
CA THR A 275 0.37 -19.72 -1.70
C THR A 275 -0.29 -18.92 -2.84
N PHE A 276 0.49 -18.39 -3.78
CA PHE A 276 -0.03 -17.68 -4.95
C PHE A 276 -0.97 -18.55 -5.79
N MET A 277 -0.64 -19.84 -5.98
CA MET A 277 -1.52 -20.77 -6.71
C MET A 277 -2.88 -20.98 -6.04
N LYS A 278 -3.00 -20.79 -4.72
CA LYS A 278 -4.30 -20.89 -4.00
C LYS A 278 -5.26 -19.73 -4.32
N ILE A 279 -4.73 -18.64 -4.88
CA ILE A 279 -5.45 -17.42 -5.25
C ILE A 279 -5.22 -17.06 -6.72
N MET A 280 -5.00 -18.06 -7.58
CA MET A 280 -4.65 -17.81 -8.98
C MET A 280 -5.74 -17.09 -9.78
N SER A 281 -7.02 -17.22 -9.40
CA SER A 281 -8.14 -16.48 -10.01
C SER A 281 -8.19 -15.03 -9.54
N THR A 282 -7.76 -14.76 -8.30
CA THR A 282 -7.94 -13.48 -7.63
C THR A 282 -7.46 -12.26 -8.43
N PRO A 283 -6.30 -12.27 -9.12
CA PRO A 283 -5.93 -11.15 -9.98
C PRO A 283 -6.96 -10.80 -11.06
N GLY A 284 -7.60 -11.81 -11.68
CA GLY A 284 -8.66 -11.63 -12.67
C GLY A 284 -9.99 -11.23 -12.03
N ASP A 285 -10.33 -11.86 -10.89
CA ASP A 285 -11.55 -11.52 -10.14
C ASP A 285 -11.56 -10.03 -9.70
N ILE A 286 -10.39 -9.50 -9.30
CA ILE A 286 -10.22 -8.07 -8.98
C ILE A 286 -10.39 -7.21 -10.24
N GLU A 287 -9.78 -7.61 -11.35
CA GLU A 287 -9.89 -6.91 -12.64
C GLU A 287 -11.35 -6.82 -13.08
N ASP A 288 -12.08 -7.93 -13.13
CA ASP A 288 -13.49 -7.97 -13.51
C ASP A 288 -14.36 -7.09 -12.59
N ALA A 289 -14.11 -7.13 -11.27
CA ALA A 289 -14.86 -6.32 -10.31
C ALA A 289 -14.63 -4.80 -10.51
N LEU A 290 -13.39 -4.39 -10.78
CA LEU A 290 -13.06 -2.98 -11.01
C LEU A 290 -13.45 -2.51 -12.43
N GLU A 291 -13.37 -3.39 -13.42
CA GLU A 291 -13.81 -3.13 -14.79
C GLU A 291 -15.33 -2.91 -14.83
N ALA A 292 -16.10 -3.71 -14.08
CA ALA A 292 -17.54 -3.53 -13.94
C ALA A 292 -17.91 -2.15 -13.38
N LEU A 293 -17.08 -1.53 -12.54
CA LEU A 293 -17.30 -0.17 -12.04
C LEU A 293 -17.05 0.91 -13.08
N CYS A 294 -16.29 0.60 -14.13
CA CYS A 294 -15.97 1.52 -15.20
C CYS A 294 -16.94 1.44 -16.39
N LYS A 295 -17.92 0.51 -16.35
CA LYS A 295 -18.93 0.25 -17.40
C LYS A 295 -20.33 0.72 -17.02
#